data_AF-A0A363SH67-F1
#
_entry.id   AF-A0A363SH67-F1
#
_cell.length_a   1.000
_cell.length_b   1.000
_cell.length_c   1.000
_cell.angle_alpha   90.00
_cell.angle_beta   90.00
_cell.angle_gamma   90.00
#
_symmetry.space_group_name_H-M   'P 1'
#
loop_
_entity.id
_entity.type
_entity.pdbx_description
1 polymer ?
#
loop_
_entity_poly.entity_id
_entity_poly.type
_entity_poly.pdbx_seq_one_letter_code
_entity_poly.pdbx_strand_id
1 'polypeptide(L)'
;MLAKMTSKNQLTLPKSITAAVDSPEYFEVEARNGQIVLTPVRIQRGDAVRAKLAELGLQEQDIADAVKWARQAPAAKTSRKKK
;
A
#
# COMPACT_ATOMS: atom_id res chain seq x y z
N MET A 1 -0.45 19.72 -22.64
CA MET A 1 -0.30 20.51 -21.38
C MET A 1 1.18 20.64 -21.09
N LEU A 2 1.64 21.80 -20.58
CA LEU A 2 3.04 22.06 -20.23
C LEU A 2 3.15 22.28 -18.72
N ALA A 3 4.18 21.73 -18.10
CA ALA A 3 4.54 21.96 -16.70
C ALA A 3 5.89 22.67 -16.63
N LYS A 4 6.07 23.53 -15.62
CA LYS A 4 7.31 24.30 -15.41
C LYS A 4 8.03 23.79 -14.16
N MET A 5 9.36 23.76 -14.22
CA MET A 5 10.21 23.52 -13.06
C MET A 5 10.22 24.73 -12.13
N THR A 6 10.03 24.52 -10.83
CA THR A 6 10.20 25.58 -9.83
C THR A 6 11.68 25.83 -9.52
N SER A 7 11.98 26.92 -8.81
CA SER A 7 13.35 27.23 -8.35
C SER A 7 13.93 26.20 -7.38
N LYS A 8 13.08 25.34 -6.79
CA LYS A 8 13.50 24.24 -5.90
C LYS A 8 13.60 22.90 -6.62
N ASN A 9 13.67 22.91 -7.96
CA ASN A 9 13.69 21.71 -8.78
C ASN A 9 12.46 20.80 -8.54
N GLN A 10 11.28 21.42 -8.41
CA GLN A 10 10.02 20.68 -8.27
C GLN A 10 9.23 20.75 -9.58
N LEU A 11 8.70 19.61 -10.01
CA LEU A 11 7.78 19.48 -11.14
C LEU A 11 6.38 19.18 -10.61
N THR A 12 5.41 20.05 -10.89
CA THR A 12 4.01 19.83 -10.52
C THR A 12 3.23 19.28 -11.70
N LEU A 13 2.59 18.13 -11.53
CA LEU A 13 1.78 17.49 -12.57
C LEU A 13 0.30 17.90 -12.43
N PRO A 14 -0.41 18.14 -13.54
CA PRO A 14 -1.84 18.35 -13.51
C PRO A 14 -2.57 17.12 -12.94
N LYS A 15 -3.61 17.35 -12.13
CA LYS A 15 -4.42 16.27 -11.52
C LYS A 15 -4.99 15.29 -12.55
N SER A 16 -5.32 15.78 -13.75
CA SER A 16 -5.83 14.95 -14.84
C SER A 16 -4.82 13.89 -15.29
N ILE A 17 -3.52 14.20 -15.27
CA ILE A 17 -2.47 13.26 -15.65
C ILE A 17 -2.23 12.23 -14.55
N THR A 18 -2.15 12.66 -13.29
CA THR A 18 -1.98 11.74 -12.15
C THR A 18 -3.18 10.81 -11.97
N ALA A 19 -4.39 11.29 -12.29
CA ALA A 19 -5.60 10.48 -12.26
C ALA A 19 -5.61 9.37 -13.33
N ALA A 20 -4.97 9.60 -14.48
CA ALA A 20 -4.87 8.60 -15.55
C ALA A 20 -3.99 7.39 -15.16
N VAL A 21 -3.22 7.49 -14.08
CA VAL A 21 -2.34 6.44 -13.56
C VAL A 21 -2.73 5.99 -12.15
N ASP A 22 -4.02 6.08 -11.80
CA ASP A 22 -4.60 5.67 -10.51
C ASP A 22 -4.15 6.46 -9.26
N SER A 23 -3.72 7.71 -9.42
CA SER A 23 -3.36 8.62 -8.31
C SER A 23 -2.40 8.01 -7.28
N PRO A 24 -1.21 7.56 -7.70
CA PRO A 24 -0.24 6.96 -6.80
C PRO A 24 0.38 8.02 -5.89
N GLU A 25 0.80 7.60 -4.69
CA GLU A 25 1.47 8.46 -3.72
C GLU A 25 2.98 8.60 -4.04
N TYR A 26 3.56 7.60 -4.70
CA TYR A 26 4.97 7.55 -5.04
C TYR A 26 5.19 7.16 -6.51
N PHE A 27 6.25 7.69 -7.09
CA PHE A 27 6.72 7.33 -8.42
C PHE A 27 8.19 6.93 -8.34
N GLU A 28 8.55 5.85 -9.01
CA GLU A 28 9.92 5.64 -9.44
C GLU A 28 10.22 6.61 -10.58
N VAL A 29 11.40 7.23 -10.53
CA VAL A 29 11.81 8.28 -11.47
C VAL A 29 13.08 7.84 -12.17
N GLU A 30 13.04 7.71 -13.48
CA GLU A 30 14.21 7.42 -14.31
C GLU A 30 14.33 8.38 -15.49
N ALA A 31 15.55 8.59 -15.97
CA ALA A 31 15.82 9.33 -17.20
C ALA A 31 16.13 8.34 -18.32
N ARG A 32 15.27 8.28 -19.34
CA ARG A 32 15.42 7.36 -20.48
C ARG A 32 15.30 8.13 -21.79
N ASN A 33 16.35 8.12 -22.60
CA ASN A 33 16.38 8.76 -23.93
C ASN A 33 15.95 10.24 -23.91
N GLY A 34 16.39 11.00 -22.90
CA GLY A 34 16.02 12.41 -22.73
C GLY A 34 14.60 12.66 -22.19
N GLN A 35 13.87 11.61 -21.80
CA GLN A 35 12.57 11.68 -21.17
C GLN A 35 12.68 11.33 -19.68
N ILE A 36 11.89 11.99 -18.84
CA ILE A 36 11.69 11.59 -17.45
C ILE A 36 10.49 10.63 -17.43
N VAL A 37 10.73 9.39 -17.06
CA VAL A 37 9.67 8.37 -16.92
C VAL A 37 9.28 8.31 -15.45
N LEU A 38 7.98 8.39 -15.20
CA LEU A 38 7.39 8.32 -13.86
C LEU A 38 6.54 7.06 -13.80
N THR A 39 7.03 6.05 -13.08
CA THR A 39 6.32 4.78 -12.92
C THR A 39 5.63 4.78 -11.56
N PRO A 40 4.28 4.66 -11.51
CA PRO A 40 3.56 4.53 -10.25
C PRO A 40 4.09 3.36 -9.41
N VAL A 41 4.48 3.63 -8.17
CA VAL A 41 4.88 2.58 -7.23
C VAL A 41 3.94 2.60 -6.03
N ARG A 42 3.40 1.44 -5.69
CA ARG A 42 2.73 1.23 -4.41
C ARG A 42 3.78 0.83 -3.40
N ILE A 43 4.09 1.71 -2.45
CA ILE A 43 4.89 1.31 -1.30
C ILE A 43 4.05 0.32 -0.50
N GLN A 44 4.34 -0.96 -0.67
CA GLN A 44 3.68 -2.01 0.08
C GLN A 44 4.19 -1.94 1.52
N ARG A 45 3.39 -1.35 2.41
CA ARG A 45 3.59 -1.49 3.87
C ARG A 45 3.53 -2.96 4.31
N GLY A 46 3.06 -3.87 3.44
CA GLY A 46 3.06 -5.31 3.68
C GLY A 46 4.45 -5.87 4.01
N ASP A 47 5.52 -5.38 3.38
CA ASP A 47 6.86 -5.86 3.69
C ASP A 47 7.38 -5.29 5.00
N ALA A 48 7.06 -4.04 5.33
CA ALA A 48 7.33 -3.47 6.65
C ALA A 48 6.57 -4.21 7.75
N VAL A 49 5.32 -4.62 7.48
CA VAL A 49 4.50 -5.43 8.38
C VAL A 49 5.10 -6.82 8.53
N ARG A 50 5.48 -7.50 7.44
CA ARG A 50 6.14 -8.82 7.48
C ARG A 50 7.48 -8.77 8.21
N ALA A 51 8.30 -7.74 7.95
CA ALA A 51 9.54 -7.50 8.68
C ALA A 51 9.27 -7.30 10.18
N LYS A 52 8.22 -6.54 10.52
CA LYS A 52 7.84 -6.34 11.93
C LYS A 52 7.34 -7.61 12.59
N LEU A 53 6.59 -8.44 11.87
CA LEU A 53 6.15 -9.75 12.36
C LEU A 53 7.34 -10.69 12.59
N ALA A 54 8.31 -10.70 11.67
CA ALA A 54 9.55 -11.47 11.82
C ALA A 54 10.40 -10.99 13.02
N GLU A 55 10.52 -9.68 13.25
CA GLU A 55 11.18 -9.12 14.45
C GLU A 55 10.51 -9.58 15.75
N LEU A 56 9.18 -9.73 15.74
CA LEU A 56 8.40 -10.23 16.89
C LEU A 56 8.44 -11.75 17.02
N GLY A 57 9.22 -12.45 16.17
CA GLY A 57 9.33 -13.90 16.15
C GLY A 57 8.14 -14.62 15.51
N LEU A 58 7.17 -13.88 14.95
CA LEU A 58 5.98 -14.45 14.32
C LEU A 58 6.32 -14.93 12.92
N GLN A 59 6.35 -16.25 12.75
CA GLN A 59 6.65 -16.92 11.51
C GLN A 59 5.38 -17.10 10.66
N GLU A 60 5.57 -17.50 9.40
CA GLU A 60 4.47 -17.74 8.46
C GLU A 60 3.47 -18.80 8.99
N GLN A 61 3.96 -19.77 9.76
CA GLN A 61 3.14 -20.76 10.44
C GLN A 61 2.23 -20.15 11.51
N ASP A 62 2.74 -19.21 12.32
CA ASP A 62 1.95 -18.53 13.35
C ASP A 62 0.80 -17.72 12.74
N ILE A 63 1.05 -17.12 11.57
CA ILE A 63 0.03 -16.40 10.80
C ILE A 63 -1.01 -17.38 10.26
N ALA A 64 -0.58 -18.53 9.70
CA ALA A 64 -1.48 -19.55 9.19
C ALA A 64 -2.38 -20.13 10.29
N ASP A 65 -1.83 -20.38 11.48
CA ASP A 65 -2.56 -20.89 12.63
C ASP A 65 -3.53 -19.84 13.20
N ALA A 66 -3.13 -18.56 13.26
CA ALA A 66 -4.01 -17.47 13.66
C ALA A 66 -5.20 -17.28 12.69
N VAL A 67 -4.96 -17.37 11.37
CA VAL A 67 -6.03 -17.29 10.36
C VAL A 67 -6.96 -18.49 10.44
N LYS A 68 -6.40 -19.70 10.65
CA LYS A 68 -7.18 -20.93 10.83
C LYS A 68 -8.05 -20.85 12.08
N TRP A 69 -7.51 -20.36 13.19
CA TRP A 69 -8.25 -20.11 14.42
C TRP A 69 -9.35 -19.06 14.25
N ALA A 70 -9.04 -17.91 13.63
CA ALA A 70 -10.01 -16.84 13.40
C ALA A 70 -11.19 -17.28 12.52
N ARG A 71 -10.94 -18.16 11.54
CA ARG A 71 -11.99 -18.73 10.67
C ARG A 71 -12.80 -19.85 11.32
N GLN A 72 -12.32 -20.42 12.43
CA GLN A 72 -13.06 -21.43 13.21
C GLN A 72 -14.06 -20.82 14.19
N ALA A 73 -13.94 -19.52 14.53
CA ALA A 73 -14.92 -18.85 15.38
C ALA A 73 -16.24 -18.62 14.61
N PRO A 74 -17.37 -19.22 15.01
CA PRO A 74 -18.66 -18.82 14.49
C PRO A 74 -19.04 -17.45 15.08
N ALA A 75 -19.74 -16.64 14.30
CA ALA A 75 -20.45 -15.47 14.79
C ALA A 75 -21.55 -15.88 15.79
N ALA A 76 -21.20 -16.18 17.04
CA ALA A 76 -22.15 -16.39 18.11
C ALA A 76 -22.48 -15.04 18.77
N LYS A 77 -23.36 -14.27 18.11
CA LYS A 77 -24.19 -13.29 18.83
C LYS A 77 -25.13 -14.10 19.73
N THR A 78 -24.79 -14.23 21.02
CA THR A 78 -25.73 -14.77 22.01
C THR A 78 -26.93 -13.83 22.12
N SER A 79 -28.02 -14.18 21.42
CA SER A 79 -29.32 -13.58 21.64
C SER A 79 -29.79 -13.89 23.06
N ARG A 80 -29.79 -12.87 23.90
CA ARG A 80 -30.36 -12.87 25.26
C ARG A 80 -31.87 -13.12 25.15
N LYS A 81 -32.35 -14.33 25.45
CA LYS A 81 -33.79 -14.61 25.58
C LYS A 81 -34.17 -14.67 27.05
N LYS A 82 -34.91 -13.64 27.48
CA LYS A 82 -35.66 -13.54 28.74
C LYS A 82 -36.45 -14.82 29.00
N LYS A 83 -36.46 -15.26 30.26
CA LYS A 83 -37.60 -15.94 30.86
C LYS A 83 -37.85 -15.31 32.22
#